data_AF-A0A3N5EG31-F1
#
_entry.id   AF-A0A3N5EG31-F1
#
_cell.length_a   1.000
_cell.length_b   1.000
_cell.length_c   1.000
_cell.angle_alpha   90.00
_cell.angle_beta   90.00
_cell.angle_gamma   90.00
#
_symmetry.space_group_name_H-M   'P 1'
#
loop_
_entity.id
_entity.type
_entity.pdbx_description
1 polymer ?
#
loop_
_entity_poly.entity_id
_entity_poly.type
_entity_poly.pdbx_seq_one_letter_code
_entity_poly.pdbx_strand_id
1 'polypeptide(L)'
;MPQFAYKAKKEDGSLVTGTLQAESERSALDSLGRMGVFPMEIESRDEDKPGARASDAPRQTHRKVKPADVALFTRQMADLMRAGVPLNRALHTLAAQTTNLTLSETISELEKQVSGGASFHEALGRFPKIFSGLYLSMVRAGETGGFLEDVLHRLALFIEKDQELRSRISSAMAYPILLIVIGTCAITFLMVFFIPRFSEIFKRMGDSLPLPTQIVMAVSYFLRDYWMFAAGGLVALVVGWSGLLDS
;
A
#
# COMPACT_ATOMS: atom_id res chain seq x y z
N MET A 1 -15.00 -40.80 13.02
CA MET A 1 -16.20 -40.04 13.46
C MET A 1 -15.93 -38.59 13.11
N PRO A 2 -16.86 -37.87 12.46
CA PRO A 2 -16.59 -36.51 12.00
C PRO A 2 -16.25 -35.59 13.17
N GLN A 3 -15.23 -34.75 12.98
CA GLN A 3 -14.84 -33.73 13.95
C GLN A 3 -15.41 -32.38 13.52
N PHE A 4 -16.01 -31.66 14.46
CA PHE A 4 -16.55 -30.32 14.25
C PHE A 4 -15.66 -29.31 14.96
N ALA A 5 -15.11 -28.34 14.23
CA ALA A 5 -14.47 -27.19 14.84
C ALA A 5 -15.58 -26.19 15.21
N TYR A 6 -15.53 -25.69 16.44
CA TYR A 6 -16.50 -24.71 16.91
C TYR A 6 -15.81 -23.46 17.44
N LYS A 7 -16.43 -22.31 17.17
CA LYS A 7 -16.14 -21.03 17.82
C LYS A 7 -17.37 -20.64 18.60
N ALA A 8 -17.29 -20.67 19.92
CA ALA A 8 -18.41 -20.39 20.80
C ALA A 8 -18.08 -19.26 21.78
N LYS A 9 -19.11 -18.52 22.17
CA LYS A 9 -19.01 -17.46 23.15
C LYS A 9 -19.56 -17.97 24.49
N LYS A 10 -18.77 -17.81 25.55
CA LYS A 10 -19.23 -18.05 26.93
C LYS A 10 -20.09 -16.89 27.40
N GLU A 11 -20.90 -17.10 28.44
CA GLU A 11 -21.74 -16.04 29.04
C GLU A 11 -20.92 -14.82 29.53
N ASP A 12 -19.66 -15.03 29.93
CA ASP A 12 -18.67 -14.00 30.30
C ASP A 12 -18.09 -13.23 29.09
N GLY A 13 -18.58 -13.49 27.88
CA GLY A 13 -18.16 -12.80 26.66
C GLY A 13 -16.83 -13.26 26.06
N SER A 14 -16.09 -14.13 26.74
CA SER A 14 -14.87 -14.76 26.22
C SER A 14 -15.17 -15.74 25.07
N LEU A 15 -14.34 -15.66 24.02
CA LEU A 15 -14.42 -16.55 22.85
C LEU A 15 -13.58 -17.80 23.11
N VAL A 16 -14.20 -18.97 22.94
CA VAL A 16 -13.54 -20.27 23.07
C VAL A 16 -13.61 -21.00 21.74
N THR A 17 -12.45 -21.45 21.27
CA THR A 17 -12.31 -22.27 20.07
C THR A 17 -11.87 -23.66 20.47
N GLY A 18 -12.44 -24.67 19.82
CA GLY A 18 -12.15 -26.07 20.12
C GLY A 18 -12.65 -27.00 19.03
N THR A 19 -12.30 -28.28 19.15
CA THR A 19 -12.81 -29.34 18.29
C THR A 19 -13.65 -30.30 19.11
N LEU A 20 -14.84 -30.64 18.62
CA LEU A 20 -15.76 -31.56 19.25
C LEU A 20 -16.08 -32.71 18.29
N GLN A 21 -16.02 -33.95 18.77
CA GLN A 21 -16.50 -35.10 18.02
C GLN A 21 -18.01 -35.23 18.20
N ALA A 22 -18.74 -35.22 17.09
CA ALA A 22 -20.19 -35.42 17.08
C ALA A 22 -20.59 -36.20 15.83
N GLU A 23 -21.72 -36.89 15.85
CA GLU A 23 -22.18 -37.68 14.69
C GLU A 23 -22.89 -36.81 13.64
N SER A 24 -23.30 -35.59 14.02
CA SER A 24 -23.94 -34.61 13.15
C SER A 24 -23.80 -33.20 13.72
N GLU A 25 -23.94 -32.18 12.88
CA GLU A 25 -23.94 -30.76 13.29
C GLU A 25 -24.97 -30.48 14.40
N ARG A 26 -26.14 -31.12 14.31
CA ARG A 26 -27.21 -31.03 15.32
C ARG A 26 -26.77 -31.61 16.68
N SER A 27 -26.02 -32.72 16.66
CA SER A 27 -25.44 -33.33 17.85
C SER A 27 -24.29 -32.50 18.44
N ALA A 28 -23.53 -31.79 17.59
CA ALA A 28 -22.50 -30.84 18.02
C ALA A 28 -23.12 -29.62 18.73
N LEU A 29 -24.19 -29.05 18.16
CA LEU A 29 -24.96 -27.96 18.75
C LEU A 29 -25.51 -28.33 20.13
N ASP A 30 -26.13 -29.50 20.27
CA ASP A 30 -26.68 -29.97 21.54
C ASP A 30 -25.60 -30.18 22.61
N SER A 31 -24.43 -30.67 22.20
CA SER A 31 -23.28 -30.87 23.09
C SER A 31 -22.65 -29.55 23.54
N LEU A 32 -22.59 -28.55 22.65
CA LEU A 32 -22.13 -27.20 22.97
C LEU A 32 -23.11 -26.47 23.90
N GLY A 33 -24.42 -26.64 23.67
CA GLY A 33 -25.47 -26.15 24.56
C GLY A 33 -25.35 -26.72 25.98
N ARG A 34 -25.04 -28.03 26.12
CA ARG A 34 -24.80 -28.67 27.43
C ARG A 34 -23.54 -28.15 28.14
N MET A 35 -22.55 -27.66 27.41
CA MET A 35 -21.35 -27.05 27.97
C MET A 35 -21.53 -25.55 28.33
N GLY A 36 -22.74 -24.99 28.17
CA GLY A 36 -23.02 -23.59 28.50
C GLY A 36 -22.31 -22.60 27.58
N VAL A 37 -21.97 -23.02 26.36
CA VAL A 37 -21.32 -22.16 25.35
C VAL A 37 -22.24 -21.99 24.15
N PHE A 38 -22.40 -20.75 23.69
CA PHE A 38 -23.25 -20.42 22.56
C PHE A 38 -22.42 -20.43 21.27
N PRO A 39 -22.66 -21.37 20.34
CA PRO A 39 -21.89 -21.45 19.10
C PRO A 39 -22.20 -20.26 18.19
N MET A 40 -21.15 -19.62 17.71
CA MET A 40 -21.22 -18.56 16.70
C MET A 40 -20.97 -19.12 15.29
N GLU A 41 -20.18 -20.19 15.20
CA GLU A 41 -19.73 -20.79 13.94
C GLU A 41 -19.38 -22.27 14.19
N ILE A 42 -19.92 -23.18 13.37
CA ILE A 42 -19.65 -24.62 13.43
C ILE A 42 -19.27 -25.06 12.01
N GLU A 43 -18.05 -25.56 11.85
CA GLU A 43 -17.57 -26.08 10.57
C GLU A 43 -17.27 -27.58 10.70
N SER A 44 -17.81 -28.37 9.77
CA SER A 44 -17.52 -29.80 9.64
C SER A 44 -16.13 -30.00 9.05
N ARG A 45 -15.24 -30.67 9.80
CA ARG A 45 -13.91 -31.05 9.30
C ARG A 45 -13.94 -32.51 8.88
N ASP A 46 -14.18 -32.76 7.59
CA ASP A 46 -14.02 -34.10 7.01
C ASP A 46 -12.54 -34.50 7.01
N GLU A 47 -12.21 -35.63 7.66
CA GLU A 47 -10.83 -36.08 7.93
C GLU A 47 -10.06 -36.60 6.69
N ASP A 48 -10.62 -36.58 5.49
CA ASP A 48 -10.04 -37.26 4.31
C ASP A 48 -9.17 -36.39 3.38
N LYS A 49 -8.41 -35.44 3.94
CA LYS A 49 -7.33 -34.74 3.20
C LYS A 49 -6.02 -34.67 4.01
N PRO A 50 -4.96 -35.38 3.60
CA PRO A 50 -3.65 -35.28 4.23
C PRO A 50 -2.96 -33.99 3.79
N GLY A 51 -3.03 -32.95 4.62
CA GLY A 51 -2.32 -31.70 4.32
C GLY A 51 -2.62 -30.45 5.16
N ALA A 52 -3.50 -30.50 6.17
CA ALA A 52 -3.88 -29.30 6.92
C ALA A 52 -3.25 -29.25 8.32
N ARG A 53 -1.93 -29.00 8.39
CA ARG A 53 -1.30 -28.48 9.62
C ARG A 53 -1.44 -26.97 9.64
N ALA A 54 -2.15 -26.48 10.67
CA ALA A 54 -2.04 -25.15 11.27
C ALA A 54 -1.85 -23.95 10.33
N SER A 55 -2.95 -23.41 9.78
CA SER A 55 -2.92 -22.06 9.19
C SER A 55 -4.32 -21.43 9.06
N ASP A 56 -5.07 -21.33 10.16
CA ASP A 56 -6.26 -20.45 10.23
C ASP A 56 -6.01 -19.25 11.14
N ALA A 57 -4.81 -18.66 11.03
CA ALA A 57 -4.64 -17.25 11.35
C ALA A 57 -5.10 -16.47 10.11
N PRO A 58 -5.86 -15.36 10.24
CA PRO A 58 -6.20 -14.52 9.10
C PRO A 58 -4.90 -14.20 8.36
N ARG A 59 -4.88 -14.47 7.05
CA ARG A 59 -3.72 -14.26 6.19
C ARG A 59 -3.47 -12.75 6.13
N GLN A 60 -2.76 -12.26 7.14
CA GLN A 60 -2.41 -10.88 7.36
C GLN A 60 -1.48 -10.48 6.22
N THR A 61 -2.05 -9.82 5.22
CA THR A 61 -1.31 -9.41 4.04
C THR A 61 -0.35 -8.30 4.45
N HIS A 62 0.95 -8.61 4.47
CA HIS A 62 2.00 -7.60 4.66
C HIS A 62 1.82 -6.51 3.59
N ARG A 63 1.51 -5.28 4.01
CA ARG A 63 1.32 -4.13 3.13
C ARG A 63 2.63 -3.34 3.07
N LYS A 64 3.01 -2.88 1.88
CA LYS A 64 4.15 -1.95 1.72
C LYS A 64 3.99 -0.78 2.70
N VAL A 65 5.05 -0.49 3.46
CA VAL A 65 5.09 0.67 4.35
C VAL A 65 5.14 1.93 3.49
N LYS A 66 4.17 2.82 3.66
CA LYS A 66 4.10 4.08 2.93
C LYS A 66 4.92 5.16 3.67
N PRO A 67 5.44 6.18 2.97
CA PRO A 67 6.10 7.32 3.62
C PRO A 67 5.23 7.97 4.72
N ALA A 68 3.91 8.02 4.50
CA ALA A 68 2.93 8.51 5.48
C ALA A 68 2.92 7.70 6.78
N ASP A 69 3.10 6.38 6.70
CA ASP A 69 3.11 5.51 7.89
C ASP A 69 4.37 5.80 8.74
N VAL A 70 5.52 6.02 8.08
CA VAL A 70 6.79 6.39 8.74
C VAL A 70 6.72 7.80 9.34
N ALA A 71 6.07 8.74 8.65
CA ALA A 71 5.83 10.10 9.15
C ALA A 71 5.02 10.07 10.44
N LEU A 72 3.91 9.34 10.44
CA LEU A 72 3.04 9.18 11.60
C LEU A 72 3.77 8.51 12.77
N PHE A 73 4.46 7.40 12.53
CA PHE A 73 5.27 6.72 13.53
C PHE A 73 6.29 7.68 14.17
N THR A 74 7.01 8.44 13.34
CA THR A 74 8.06 9.36 13.83
C THR A 74 7.47 10.52 14.63
N ARG A 75 6.33 11.06 14.21
CA ARG A 75 5.59 12.09 14.95
C ARG A 75 5.16 11.57 16.32
N GLN A 76 4.48 10.43 16.36
CA GLN A 76 3.98 9.86 17.61
C GLN A 76 5.13 9.46 18.55
N MET A 77 6.22 8.93 18.01
CA MET A 77 7.44 8.66 18.78
C MET A 77 8.01 9.94 19.38
N ALA A 78 8.13 11.01 18.60
CA ALA A 78 8.61 12.30 19.10
C ALA A 78 7.70 12.87 20.20
N ASP A 79 6.38 12.75 20.05
CA ASP A 79 5.41 13.24 21.03
C ASP A 79 5.47 12.45 22.34
N LEU A 80 5.56 11.11 22.27
CA LEU A 80 5.74 10.25 23.44
C LEU A 80 7.07 10.52 24.15
N MET A 81 8.16 10.61 23.39
CA MET A 81 9.49 10.90 23.92
C MET A 81 9.53 12.27 24.62
N ARG A 82 8.95 13.32 24.01
CA ARG A 82 8.81 14.65 24.63
C ARG A 82 7.93 14.66 25.88
N ALA A 83 6.96 13.75 25.98
CA ALA A 83 6.17 13.55 27.18
C ALA A 83 6.93 12.79 28.28
N GLY A 84 8.22 12.46 28.07
CA GLY A 84 9.06 11.73 29.01
C GLY A 84 8.77 10.22 29.05
N VAL A 85 8.06 9.68 28.05
CA VAL A 85 7.80 8.24 27.96
C VAL A 85 9.11 7.54 27.57
N PRO A 86 9.57 6.53 28.33
CA PRO A 86 10.78 5.79 27.97
C PRO A 86 10.67 5.14 26.59
N LEU A 87 11.76 5.15 25.82
CA LEU A 87 11.82 4.68 24.43
C LEU A 87 11.19 3.30 24.23
N ASN A 88 11.50 2.34 25.10
CA ASN A 88 11.02 0.96 25.04
C ASN A 88 9.49 0.91 25.17
N ARG A 89 8.93 1.70 26.09
CA ARG A 89 7.48 1.80 26.29
C ARG A 89 6.82 2.52 25.12
N ALA A 90 7.45 3.55 24.56
CA ALA A 90 6.96 4.23 23.38
C ALA A 90 6.90 3.26 22.17
N LEU A 91 7.96 2.48 21.92
CA LEU A 91 7.99 1.43 20.89
C LEU A 91 6.85 0.42 21.08
N HIS A 92 6.67 -0.12 22.28
CA HIS A 92 5.58 -1.04 22.59
C HIS A 92 4.19 -0.44 22.30
N THR A 93 3.95 0.80 22.75
CA THR A 93 2.69 1.50 22.49
C THR A 93 2.44 1.70 21.00
N LEU A 94 3.46 2.10 20.24
CA LEU A 94 3.33 2.35 18.80
C LEU A 94 3.17 1.06 18.00
N ALA A 95 3.82 -0.04 18.40
CA ALA A 95 3.64 -1.35 17.79
C ALA A 95 2.16 -1.77 17.86
N ALA A 96 1.51 -1.57 19.00
CA ALA A 96 0.11 -1.92 19.21
C ALA A 96 -0.89 -0.98 18.50
N GLN A 97 -0.53 0.29 18.26
CA GLN A 97 -1.41 1.28 17.64
C GLN A 97 -1.27 1.36 16.12
N THR A 98 -0.17 0.87 15.56
CA THR A 98 0.10 0.95 14.13
C THR A 98 -0.86 0.06 13.32
N THR A 99 -1.53 0.65 12.33
CA THR A 99 -2.48 -0.07 11.46
C THR A 99 -1.78 -0.88 10.36
N ASN A 100 -0.59 -0.46 9.93
CA ASN A 100 0.20 -1.18 8.95
C ASN A 100 0.95 -2.34 9.63
N LEU A 101 0.53 -3.57 9.34
CA LEU A 101 1.07 -4.79 9.95
C LEU A 101 2.60 -4.92 9.77
N THR A 102 3.11 -4.63 8.57
CA THR A 102 4.56 -4.69 8.30
C THR A 102 5.33 -3.68 9.15
N LEU A 103 4.76 -2.49 9.36
CA LEU A 103 5.37 -1.50 10.24
C LEU A 103 5.23 -1.90 11.72
N SER A 104 4.08 -2.45 12.15
CA SER A 104 3.86 -2.95 13.51
C SER A 104 4.86 -4.05 13.88
N GLU A 105 5.09 -5.02 12.99
CA GLU A 105 6.10 -6.06 13.16
C GLU A 105 7.52 -5.47 13.22
N THR A 106 7.81 -4.50 12.35
CA THR A 106 9.08 -3.77 12.36
C THR A 106 9.29 -3.10 13.71
N ILE A 107 8.30 -2.37 14.24
CA ILE A 107 8.39 -1.68 15.53
C ILE A 107 8.53 -2.68 16.68
N SER A 108 7.82 -3.80 16.62
CA SER A 108 7.94 -4.88 17.60
C SER A 108 9.36 -5.48 17.62
N GLU A 109 9.99 -5.61 16.46
CA GLU A 109 11.39 -6.05 16.37
C GLU A 109 12.35 -4.97 16.88
N LEU A 110 12.09 -3.68 16.59
CA LEU A 110 12.86 -2.57 17.18
C LEU A 110 12.80 -2.61 18.71
N GLU A 111 11.61 -2.80 19.28
CA GLU A 111 11.40 -2.91 20.73
C GLU A 111 12.25 -4.04 21.33
N LYS A 112 12.25 -5.22 20.70
CA LYS A 112 13.05 -6.36 21.15
C LYS A 112 14.55 -6.08 21.11
N GLN A 113 15.04 -5.48 20.03
CA GLN A 113 16.46 -5.16 19.89
C GLN A 113 16.91 -4.12 20.93
N VAL A 114 16.13 -3.06 21.11
CA VAL A 114 16.42 -2.01 22.10
C VAL A 114 16.33 -2.55 23.52
N SER A 115 15.33 -3.37 23.82
CA SER A 115 15.20 -4.04 25.12
C SER A 115 16.32 -5.06 25.38
N GLY A 116 16.88 -5.64 24.32
CA GLY A 116 18.08 -6.49 24.34
C GLY A 116 19.39 -5.73 24.47
N GLY A 117 19.37 -4.40 24.55
CA GLY A 117 20.54 -3.55 24.77
C GLY A 117 21.19 -2.99 23.50
N ALA A 118 20.62 -3.22 22.32
CA ALA A 118 21.09 -2.54 21.11
C ALA A 118 20.72 -1.05 21.16
N SER A 119 21.55 -0.20 20.54
CA SER A 119 21.18 1.20 20.36
C SER A 119 19.98 1.34 19.41
N PHE A 120 19.21 2.42 19.58
CA PHE A 120 18.06 2.68 18.73
C PHE A 120 18.45 2.85 17.26
N HIS A 121 19.59 3.51 16.98
CA HIS A 121 20.12 3.61 15.63
C HIS A 121 20.47 2.24 15.02
N GLU A 122 21.07 1.32 15.79
CA GLU A 122 21.43 -0.02 15.30
C GLU A 122 20.18 -0.85 15.00
N ALA A 123 19.16 -0.75 15.86
CA ALA A 123 17.89 -1.41 15.64
C ALA A 123 17.22 -0.92 14.35
N LEU A 124 17.14 0.41 14.15
CA LEU A 124 16.59 1.01 12.93
C LEU A 124 17.40 0.63 11.68
N GLY A 125 18.73 0.51 11.81
CA GLY A 125 19.64 0.16 10.72
C GLY A 125 19.37 -1.21 10.08
N ARG A 126 18.63 -2.10 10.76
CA ARG A 126 18.18 -3.38 10.20
C ARG A 126 17.08 -3.24 9.15
N PHE A 127 16.44 -2.07 9.06
CA PHE A 127 15.31 -1.81 8.16
C PHE A 127 15.58 -0.64 7.19
N PRO A 128 16.62 -0.72 6.34
CA PRO A 128 17.02 0.37 5.43
C PRO A 128 16.00 0.68 4.33
N LYS A 129 15.03 -0.23 4.09
CA LYS A 129 13.91 -0.01 3.16
C LYS A 129 12.81 0.89 3.75
N ILE A 130 12.79 1.05 5.07
CA ILE A 130 11.77 1.82 5.80
C ILE A 130 12.38 3.12 6.33
N PHE A 131 13.59 3.05 6.91
CA PHE A 131 14.30 4.21 7.45
C PHE A 131 15.44 4.61 6.51
N SER A 132 15.39 5.84 6.02
CA SER A 132 16.39 6.37 5.09
C SER A 132 17.75 6.61 5.76
N GLY A 133 18.82 6.71 4.98
CA GLY A 133 20.17 6.99 5.52
C GLY A 133 20.23 8.31 6.32
N LEU A 134 19.47 9.32 5.90
CA LEU A 134 19.33 10.58 6.65
C LEU A 134 18.67 10.36 8.01
N TYR A 135 17.60 9.55 8.05
CA TYR A 135 16.90 9.19 9.28
C TYR A 135 17.87 8.55 10.29
N LEU A 136 18.59 7.52 9.85
CA LEU A 136 19.55 6.79 10.67
C LEU A 136 20.67 7.70 11.19
N SER A 137 21.22 8.56 10.33
CA SER A 137 22.30 9.47 10.69
C SER A 137 21.87 10.50 11.74
N MET A 138 20.66 11.04 11.59
CA MET A 138 20.07 11.98 12.56
C MET A 138 19.83 11.29 13.90
N VAL A 139 19.18 10.11 13.91
CA VAL A 139 18.95 9.35 15.14
C VAL A 139 20.26 9.02 15.85
N ARG A 140 21.28 8.57 15.12
CA ARG A 140 22.60 8.29 15.69
C ARG A 140 23.20 9.52 16.38
N ALA A 141 23.10 10.70 15.75
CA ALA A 141 23.59 11.95 16.34
C ALA A 141 22.80 12.34 17.61
N GLY A 142 21.47 12.17 17.59
CA GLY A 142 20.61 12.45 18.73
C GLY A 142 20.83 11.49 19.90
N GLU A 143 21.02 10.21 19.61
CA GLU A 143 21.29 9.17 20.60
C GLU A 143 22.68 9.35 21.24
N THR A 144 23.72 9.59 20.43
CA THR A 144 25.08 9.84 20.93
C THR A 144 25.17 11.14 21.72
N GLY A 145 24.42 12.16 21.30
CA GLY A 145 24.42 13.49 21.92
C GLY A 145 23.44 13.66 23.09
N GLY A 146 22.56 12.67 23.35
CA GLY A 146 21.57 12.74 24.43
C GLY A 146 20.39 13.68 24.17
N PHE A 147 20.14 14.07 22.92
CA PHE A 147 19.04 14.96 22.50
C PHE A 147 18.13 14.27 21.45
N LEU A 148 17.89 12.97 21.65
CA LEU A 148 17.09 12.14 20.74
C LEU A 148 15.66 12.69 20.54
N GLU A 149 15.06 13.24 21.59
CA GLU A 149 13.73 13.89 21.56
C GLU A 149 13.65 15.01 20.51
N ASP A 150 14.63 15.92 20.53
CA ASP A 150 14.67 17.05 19.60
C ASP A 150 14.93 16.59 18.16
N VAL A 151 15.77 15.56 17.99
CA VAL A 151 16.04 14.96 16.69
C VAL A 151 14.79 14.32 16.11
N LEU A 152 14.06 13.53 16.89
CA LEU A 152 12.82 12.88 16.45
C LEU A 152 11.76 13.91 16.08
N HIS A 153 11.65 15.00 16.84
CA HIS A 153 10.74 16.09 16.52
C HIS A 153 11.10 16.78 15.20
N ARG A 154 12.40 17.05 14.97
CA ARG A 154 12.91 17.61 13.70
C ARG A 154 12.70 16.65 12.53
N LEU A 155 12.92 15.35 12.74
CA LEU A 155 12.66 14.31 11.74
C LEU A 155 11.18 14.26 11.37
N ALA A 156 10.28 14.27 12.36
CA ALA A 156 8.83 14.29 12.11
C ALA A 156 8.42 15.50 11.25
N LEU A 157 8.89 16.70 11.62
CA LEU A 157 8.63 17.92 10.84
C LEU A 157 9.20 17.85 9.42
N PHE A 158 10.41 17.30 9.27
CA PHE A 158 11.05 17.15 7.97
C PHE A 158 10.26 16.19 7.06
N ILE A 159 9.88 15.01 7.57
CA ILE A 159 9.15 14.01 6.78
C ILE A 159 7.76 14.52 6.41
N GLU A 160 7.05 15.20 7.32
CA GLU A 160 5.76 15.82 7.01
C GLU A 160 5.87 16.91 5.95
N LYS A 161 6.90 17.75 6.02
CA LYS A 161 7.19 18.79 5.01
C LYS A 161 7.51 18.17 3.65
N ASP A 162 8.30 17.10 3.61
CA ASP A 162 8.60 16.38 2.37
C ASP A 162 7.32 15.76 1.77
N GLN A 163 6.49 15.13 2.61
CA GLN A 163 5.23 14.55 2.18
C GLN A 163 4.23 15.61 1.68
N GLU A 164 4.14 16.75 2.37
CA GLU A 164 3.30 17.87 1.97
C GLU A 164 3.75 18.43 0.60
N LEU A 165 5.06 18.58 0.40
CA LEU A 165 5.63 19.03 -0.86
C LEU A 165 5.32 18.06 -2.00
N ARG A 166 5.53 16.75 -1.78
CA ARG A 166 5.20 15.71 -2.76
C ARG A 166 3.71 15.70 -3.10
N SER A 167 2.84 15.82 -2.11
CA SER A 167 1.39 15.89 -2.30
C SER A 167 0.97 17.12 -3.11
N ARG A 168 1.56 18.29 -2.82
CA ARG A 168 1.33 19.52 -3.59
C ARG A 168 1.77 19.38 -5.04
N ILE A 169 2.96 18.80 -5.28
CA ILE A 169 3.47 18.54 -6.64
C ILE A 169 2.56 17.56 -7.38
N SER A 170 2.16 16.47 -6.73
CA SER A 170 1.22 15.48 -7.28
C SER A 170 -0.09 16.13 -7.70
N SER A 171 -0.65 16.97 -6.82
CA SER A 171 -1.93 17.63 -7.06
C SER A 171 -1.83 18.66 -8.20
N ALA A 172 -0.72 19.40 -8.28
CA ALA A 172 -0.49 20.37 -9.35
C ALA A 172 -0.35 19.72 -10.74
N MET A 173 0.13 18.47 -10.81
CA MET A 173 0.30 17.73 -12.06
C MET A 173 -0.99 17.16 -12.65
N ALA A 174 -2.08 17.10 -11.88
CA ALA A 174 -3.34 16.55 -12.35
C ALA A 174 -3.90 17.32 -13.57
N TYR A 175 -3.85 18.66 -13.55
CA TYR A 175 -4.36 19.49 -14.65
C TYR A 175 -3.53 19.38 -15.95
N PRO A 176 -2.18 19.50 -15.92
CA PRO A 176 -1.34 19.24 -17.09
C PRO A 176 -1.58 17.85 -17.70
N ILE A 177 -1.66 16.80 -16.87
CA ILE A 177 -1.89 15.43 -17.35
C ILE A 177 -3.26 15.33 -18.03
N LEU A 178 -4.31 15.91 -17.44
CA LEU A 178 -5.65 15.94 -18.01
C LEU A 178 -5.66 16.59 -19.41
N LEU A 179 -5.01 17.75 -19.56
CA LEU A 179 -4.91 18.44 -20.85
C LEU A 179 -4.15 17.60 -21.87
N ILE A 180 -3.04 16.97 -21.48
CA ILE A 180 -2.23 16.11 -22.37
C ILE A 180 -3.04 14.90 -22.83
N VAL A 181 -3.80 14.27 -21.93
CA VAL A 181 -4.69 13.13 -22.26
C VAL A 181 -5.78 13.58 -23.24
N ILE A 182 -6.53 14.64 -22.93
CA ILE A 182 -7.62 15.14 -23.79
C ILE A 182 -7.08 15.59 -25.14
N GLY A 183 -5.97 16.33 -25.15
CA GLY A 183 -5.32 16.81 -26.38
C GLY A 183 -4.85 15.67 -27.27
N THR A 184 -4.20 14.65 -26.70
CA THR A 184 -3.76 13.47 -27.44
C THR A 184 -4.94 12.68 -28.00
N CYS A 185 -6.01 12.50 -27.21
CA CYS A 185 -7.25 11.88 -27.68
C CYS A 185 -7.89 12.66 -28.83
N ALA A 186 -7.98 14.00 -28.73
CA ALA A 186 -8.56 14.85 -29.76
C ALA A 186 -7.77 14.82 -31.07
N ILE A 187 -6.43 14.91 -30.99
CA ILE A 187 -5.54 14.83 -32.17
C ILE A 187 -5.66 13.44 -32.82
N THR A 188 -5.67 12.37 -32.03
CA THR A 188 -5.81 11.00 -32.52
C THR A 188 -7.16 10.81 -33.22
N PHE A 189 -8.25 11.30 -32.60
CA PHE A 189 -9.58 11.25 -33.20
C PHE A 189 -9.62 11.99 -34.55
N LEU A 190 -9.07 13.20 -34.61
CA LEU A 190 -9.00 13.97 -35.85
C LEU A 190 -8.20 13.22 -36.93
N MET A 191 -7.07 12.64 -36.58
CA MET A 191 -6.20 11.93 -37.52
C MET A 191 -6.83 10.63 -38.04
N VAL A 192 -7.47 9.84 -37.16
CA VAL A 192 -8.01 8.52 -37.50
C VAL A 192 -9.37 8.59 -38.20
N PHE A 193 -10.24 9.53 -37.81
CA PHE A 193 -11.61 9.59 -38.34
C PHE A 193 -11.83 10.74 -39.33
N PHE A 194 -11.32 11.93 -39.02
CA PHE A 194 -11.63 13.13 -39.80
C PHE A 194 -10.82 13.22 -41.09
N ILE A 195 -9.49 13.07 -41.02
CA ILE A 195 -8.60 13.20 -42.19
C ILE A 195 -8.93 12.19 -43.31
N PRO A 196 -9.18 10.89 -43.06
CA PRO A 196 -9.49 9.94 -44.12
C PRO A 196 -10.75 10.31 -44.91
N ARG A 197 -11.77 10.85 -44.23
CA ARG A 197 -13.01 11.33 -44.87
C ARG A 197 -12.73 12.49 -45.83
N PHE A 198 -11.85 13.42 -45.43
CA PHE A 198 -11.43 14.51 -46.32
C PHE A 198 -10.63 14.00 -47.51
N SER A 199 -9.73 13.03 -47.31
CA SER A 199 -8.96 12.43 -48.41
C SER A 199 -9.84 11.76 -49.46
N GLU A 200 -10.91 11.06 -49.06
CA GLU A 200 -11.85 10.45 -50.00
C GLU A 200 -12.55 11.48 -50.88
N ILE A 201 -12.91 12.63 -50.33
CA ILE A 201 -13.54 13.72 -51.08
C ILE A 201 -12.59 14.26 -52.15
N PHE A 202 -11.32 14.53 -51.79
CA PHE A 202 -10.32 15.00 -52.76
C PHE A 202 -10.05 13.98 -53.88
N LYS A 203 -9.99 12.68 -53.56
CA LYS A 203 -9.80 11.62 -54.58
C LYS A 203 -10.95 11.55 -55.59
N ARG A 204 -12.19 11.80 -55.16
CA ARG A 204 -13.37 11.81 -56.04
C ARG A 204 -13.41 13.02 -56.98
N MET A 205 -12.68 14.09 -56.65
CA MET A 205 -12.67 15.35 -57.40
C MET A 205 -11.73 15.32 -58.62
N GLY A 206 -11.00 14.21 -58.82
CA GLY A 206 -10.37 13.88 -60.11
C GLY A 206 -8.99 14.48 -60.38
N ASP A 207 -8.40 15.22 -59.44
CA ASP A 207 -7.09 15.82 -59.62
C ASP A 207 -6.08 15.41 -58.53
N SER A 208 -4.81 15.33 -58.91
CA SER A 208 -3.74 14.91 -57.99
C SER A 208 -3.66 15.87 -56.79
N LEU A 209 -3.58 15.30 -55.59
CA LEU A 209 -3.54 16.09 -54.34
C LEU A 209 -2.39 17.12 -54.42
N PRO A 210 -2.64 18.43 -54.20
CA PRO A 210 -1.58 19.42 -54.11
C PRO A 210 -0.54 19.03 -53.05
N LEU A 211 0.73 19.41 -53.27
CA LEU A 211 1.85 19.09 -52.37
C LEU A 211 1.56 19.35 -50.87
N PRO A 212 0.93 20.47 -50.47
CA PRO A 212 0.60 20.71 -49.05
C PRO A 212 -0.30 19.62 -48.46
N THR A 213 -1.27 19.12 -49.23
CA THR A 213 -2.20 18.07 -48.80
C THR A 213 -1.52 16.72 -48.71
N GLN A 214 -0.56 16.42 -49.59
CA GLN A 214 0.26 15.20 -49.53
C GLN A 214 1.14 15.17 -48.28
N ILE A 215 1.71 16.31 -47.88
CA ILE A 215 2.50 16.44 -46.64
C ILE A 215 1.61 16.15 -45.43
N VAL A 216 0.41 16.73 -45.37
CA VAL A 216 -0.55 16.47 -44.28
C VAL A 216 -0.96 15.00 -44.23
N MET A 217 -1.18 14.37 -45.39
CA MET A 217 -1.51 12.95 -45.49
C MET A 217 -0.34 12.05 -45.04
N ALA A 218 0.90 12.37 -45.43
CA ALA A 218 2.09 11.64 -45.00
C ALA A 218 2.29 11.73 -43.47
N VAL A 219 2.13 12.92 -42.90
CA VAL A 219 2.16 13.14 -41.44
C VAL A 219 1.03 12.38 -40.76
N SER A 220 -0.17 12.36 -41.34
CA SER A 220 -1.32 11.62 -40.83
C SER A 220 -1.08 10.11 -40.82
N TYR A 221 -0.54 9.53 -41.90
CA TYR A 221 -0.19 8.11 -41.93
C TYR A 221 0.90 7.76 -40.92
N PHE A 222 1.93 8.60 -40.78
CA PHE A 222 2.96 8.42 -39.77
C PHE A 222 2.37 8.48 -38.34
N LEU A 223 1.53 9.47 -38.04
CA LEU A 223 0.85 9.55 -36.74
C LEU A 223 -0.12 8.38 -36.53
N ARG A 224 -0.81 7.90 -37.56
CA ARG A 224 -1.72 6.74 -37.49
C ARG A 224 -1.00 5.41 -37.34
N ASP A 225 0.25 5.31 -37.75
CA ASP A 225 1.07 4.12 -37.51
C ASP A 225 1.69 4.17 -36.09
N TYR A 226 2.09 5.37 -35.65
CA TYR A 226 2.76 5.57 -34.37
C TYR A 226 1.87 6.03 -33.19
N TRP A 227 0.56 6.23 -33.37
CA TRP A 227 -0.31 6.68 -32.28
C TRP A 227 -0.36 5.68 -31.12
N MET A 228 -0.20 4.38 -31.38
CA MET A 228 -0.11 3.36 -30.32
C MET A 228 1.15 3.54 -29.47
N PHE A 229 2.28 3.94 -30.08
CA PHE A 229 3.50 4.28 -29.35
C PHE A 229 3.35 5.61 -28.60
N ALA A 230 2.67 6.60 -29.17
CA ALA A 230 2.38 7.86 -28.49
C ALA A 230 1.42 7.67 -27.30
N ALA A 231 0.34 6.91 -27.48
CA ALA A 231 -0.61 6.54 -26.44
C ALA A 231 0.05 5.65 -25.38
N GLY A 232 0.84 4.65 -25.78
CA GLY A 232 1.61 3.80 -24.89
C GLY A 232 2.65 4.58 -24.10
N GLY A 233 3.35 5.52 -24.74
CA GLY A 233 4.30 6.43 -24.09
C GLY A 233 3.62 7.34 -23.07
N LEU A 234 2.43 7.87 -23.40
CA LEU A 234 1.64 8.70 -22.49
C LEU A 234 1.12 7.90 -21.29
N VAL A 235 0.63 6.68 -21.52
CA VAL A 235 0.24 5.75 -20.44
C VAL A 235 1.45 5.41 -19.56
N ALA A 236 2.61 5.13 -20.16
CA ALA A 236 3.84 4.88 -19.42
C ALA A 236 4.30 6.10 -18.61
N LEU A 237 4.12 7.31 -19.14
CA LEU A 237 4.41 8.57 -18.45
C LEU A 237 3.49 8.77 -17.24
N VAL A 238 2.18 8.52 -17.41
CA VAL A 238 1.18 8.64 -16.35
C VAL A 238 1.39 7.58 -15.26
N VAL A 239 1.59 6.33 -15.66
CA VAL A 239 1.81 5.20 -14.73
C VAL A 239 3.17 5.32 -14.05
N GLY A 240 4.21 5.73 -14.78
CA GLY A 240 5.54 5.99 -14.24
C GLY A 240 5.52 7.14 -13.23
N TRP A 241 4.75 8.20 -13.51
CA TRP A 241 4.56 9.30 -12.57
C TRP A 241 3.81 8.86 -11.31
N SER A 242 2.71 8.10 -11.44
CA SER A 242 2.00 7.56 -10.27
C SER A 242 2.88 6.61 -9.45
N GLY A 243 3.72 5.81 -10.11
CA GLY A 243 4.68 4.92 -9.44
C GLY A 243 5.79 5.67 -8.70
N LEU A 244 6.27 6.80 -9.24
CA LEU A 244 7.27 7.65 -8.59
C LEU A 244 6.74 8.35 -7.33
N LEU A 245 5.43 8.61 -7.27
CA LEU A 245 4.75 9.21 -6.12
C LEU A 245 4.47 8.20 -4.98
N ASP A 246 4.24 6.93 -5.32
CA ASP A 246 4.04 5.84 -4.36
C ASP A 246 5.36 5.18 -3.88
N SER A 247 6.50 5.64 -4.41
CA SER A 247 7.87 5.19 -4.06
C SER A 247 8.52 6.08 -3.01
#